data_AF-A0AAU3DRY6-F1
#
_entry.id   AF-A0AAU3DRY6-F1
#
_cell.length_a   1.000
_cell.length_b   1.000
_cell.length_c   1.000
_cell.angle_alpha   90.00
_cell.angle_beta   90.00
_cell.angle_gamma   90.00
#
_symmetry.space_group_name_H-M   'P 1'
#
loop_
_entity.id
_entity.type
_entity.pdbx_description
1 polymer ?
#
loop_
_entity_poly.entity_id
_entity_poly.type
_entity_poly.pdbx_seq_one_letter_code
_entity_poly.pdbx_strand_id
1 'polypeptide(L)'
;MLLRITHDEKLASGNTRHVKDLNAAGERVFSSSEHLIQGVMLFDTYIGPLLGALSPTFWAFSAHRASGPIIYSLGHTINGTRSGPSDFLHLLPSQGPARRTWSIAELAPLACSDAVAWWAARLDELFGTVSDLAVFADSNGIYSPRKHLQALLTVEQFFRRVSSILTSPRDVHAQRVLLFTVLDTVERLSGRDIGRLCHLPFAERKLNDLELSIPPSVSSVLLPLAKRAVAALRELQDGFFMHRSPASAQIAGLAKDVAAARYVKVLRNATHGHGAKSAHLTDQTNALLAHHDGNIPHDLPLLGYLYLLDWITHPDGYRRFFYKSS
;
A
#
# COMPACT_ATOMS: atom_id res chain seq x y z
N MET A 1 -19.56 14.71 13.43
CA MET A 1 -20.89 14.91 14.06
C MET A 1 -21.73 13.63 14.07
N LEU A 2 -22.10 13.07 12.90
CA LEU A 2 -22.98 11.88 12.80
C LEU A 2 -22.46 10.62 13.53
N LEU A 3 -21.16 10.35 13.51
CA LEU A 3 -20.58 9.16 14.17
C LEU A 3 -20.77 9.12 15.68
N ARG A 4 -20.59 10.26 16.38
CA ARG A 4 -20.79 10.31 17.83
C ARG A 4 -22.27 10.10 18.17
N ILE A 5 -23.18 10.69 17.39
CA ILE A 5 -24.63 10.52 17.56
C ILE A 5 -25.01 9.03 17.43
N THR A 6 -24.43 8.29 16.50
CA THR A 6 -24.73 6.84 16.34
C THR A 6 -24.18 5.95 17.45
N HIS A 7 -23.28 6.46 18.31
CA HIS A 7 -22.63 5.68 19.37
C HIS A 7 -22.85 6.23 20.78
N ASP A 8 -23.62 7.32 20.91
CA ASP A 8 -23.98 7.96 22.18
C ASP A 8 -25.49 7.92 22.30
N GLU A 9 -26.01 7.00 23.13
CA GLU A 9 -27.45 6.76 23.30
C GLU A 9 -28.22 8.02 23.71
N LYS A 10 -27.58 8.90 24.51
CA LYS A 10 -28.20 10.16 24.95
C LYS A 10 -28.31 11.13 23.79
N LEU A 11 -27.28 11.25 22.95
CA LEU A 11 -27.36 12.06 21.75
C LEU A 11 -28.31 11.50 20.70
N ALA A 12 -28.34 10.17 20.54
CA ALA A 12 -29.28 9.49 19.65
C ALA A 12 -30.73 9.74 20.06
N SER A 13 -31.01 9.83 21.36
CA SER A 13 -32.33 10.16 21.91
C SER A 13 -32.64 11.67 21.93
N GLY A 14 -31.79 12.52 21.33
CA GLY A 14 -31.97 13.98 21.28
C GLY A 14 -31.57 14.74 22.56
N ASN A 15 -30.99 14.06 23.56
CA ASN A 15 -30.52 14.70 24.78
C ASN A 15 -29.14 15.35 24.55
N THR A 16 -29.15 16.65 24.29
CA THR A 16 -27.93 17.44 24.01
C THR A 16 -27.31 18.11 25.24
N ARG A 17 -27.90 17.96 26.44
CA ARG A 17 -27.51 18.72 27.64
C ARG A 17 -26.04 18.48 28.01
N HIS A 18 -25.64 17.21 28.10
CA HIS A 18 -24.27 16.83 28.40
C HIS A 18 -23.26 17.36 27.37
N VAL A 19 -23.62 17.38 26.08
CA VAL A 19 -22.76 17.93 25.01
C VAL A 19 -22.62 19.45 25.09
N LYS A 20 -23.69 20.16 25.46
CA LYS A 20 -23.63 21.62 25.68
C LYS A 20 -22.72 21.96 26.85
N ASP A 21 -22.80 21.20 27.94
CA ASP A 21 -21.98 21.41 29.14
C ASP A 21 -20.49 21.17 28.83
N LEU A 22 -20.16 20.09 28.11
CA LEU A 22 -18.79 19.83 27.65
C LEU A 22 -18.26 20.91 26.70
N ASN A 23 -19.09 21.39 25.77
CA ASN A 23 -18.69 22.45 24.85
C ASN A 23 -18.46 23.78 25.58
N ALA A 24 -19.29 24.10 26.58
CA ALA A 24 -19.14 25.29 27.43
C ALA A 24 -17.87 25.24 28.28
N ALA A 25 -17.41 24.04 28.65
CA ALA A 25 -16.13 23.81 29.32
C ALA A 25 -14.91 23.86 28.35
N GLY A 26 -15.12 24.10 27.06
CA GLY A 26 -14.05 24.12 26.05
C GLY A 26 -13.54 22.73 25.65
N GLU A 27 -14.24 21.67 26.04
CA GLU A 27 -13.85 20.30 25.68
C GLU A 27 -14.21 19.98 24.22
N ARG A 28 -13.42 19.10 23.59
CA ARG A 28 -13.70 18.66 22.21
C ARG A 28 -14.88 17.71 22.17
N VAL A 29 -16.02 18.20 21.66
CA VAL A 29 -17.25 17.40 21.62
C VAL A 29 -17.41 16.57 20.35
N PHE A 30 -16.85 16.98 19.21
CA PHE A 30 -16.96 16.23 17.96
C PHE A 30 -15.61 16.15 17.25
N SER A 31 -14.76 15.19 17.67
CA SER A 31 -13.38 15.01 17.20
C SER A 31 -13.05 13.52 16.92
N SER A 32 -14.07 12.70 16.64
CA SER A 32 -13.91 11.25 16.43
C SER A 32 -12.90 10.94 15.34
N SER A 33 -11.79 10.29 15.71
CA SER A 33 -10.70 9.91 14.82
C SER A 33 -10.03 11.07 14.07
N GLU A 34 -10.16 12.31 14.53
CA GLU A 34 -9.62 13.51 13.85
C GLU A 34 -8.10 13.38 13.60
N HIS A 35 -7.34 12.96 14.62
CA HIS A 35 -5.89 12.79 14.50
C HIS A 35 -5.45 11.59 13.65
N LEU A 36 -6.39 10.74 13.21
CA LEU A 36 -6.12 9.65 12.29
C LEU A 36 -6.39 10.04 10.82
N ILE A 37 -6.98 11.21 10.58
CA ILE A 37 -7.24 11.80 9.25
C ILE A 37 -6.57 13.17 9.19
N GLN A 38 -5.25 13.19 9.23
CA GLN A 38 -4.47 14.43 9.15
C GLN A 38 -3.99 14.69 7.72
N GLY A 39 -3.87 13.63 6.91
CA GLY A 39 -3.34 13.72 5.55
C GLY A 39 -4.24 14.50 4.61
N VAL A 40 -5.56 14.50 4.85
CA VAL A 40 -6.54 15.24 4.05
C VAL A 40 -6.32 16.76 4.14
N MET A 41 -5.87 17.28 5.28
CA MET A 41 -5.72 18.72 5.48
C MET A 41 -4.46 19.28 4.82
N LEU A 42 -3.38 18.50 4.73
CA LEU A 42 -2.09 18.94 4.18
C LEU A 42 -1.75 18.33 2.81
N PHE A 43 -2.56 17.38 2.33
CA PHE A 43 -2.33 16.51 1.19
C PHE A 43 -1.00 15.75 1.20
N ASP A 44 -0.23 15.84 2.29
CA ASP A 44 1.13 15.34 2.43
C ASP A 44 1.22 13.82 2.22
N THR A 45 0.23 13.12 2.76
CA THR A 45 0.11 11.69 2.73
C THR A 45 -0.15 11.18 1.32
N TYR A 46 -0.92 11.93 0.52
CA TYR A 46 -1.35 11.53 -0.80
C TYR A 46 -0.31 11.79 -1.90
N ILE A 47 0.65 12.69 -1.64
CA ILE A 47 1.77 12.98 -2.55
C ILE A 47 3.04 12.18 -2.21
N GLY A 48 3.14 11.61 -1.01
CA GLY A 48 4.29 10.79 -0.60
C GLY A 48 4.66 9.70 -1.62
N PRO A 49 3.72 8.89 -2.11
CA PRO A 49 4.01 7.84 -3.09
C PRO A 49 4.46 8.39 -4.46
N LEU A 50 3.94 9.55 -4.88
CA LEU A 50 4.37 10.25 -6.09
C LEU A 50 5.83 10.68 -5.97
N LEU A 51 6.19 11.36 -4.87
CA LEU A 51 7.56 11.82 -4.64
C LEU A 51 8.53 10.62 -4.49
N GLY A 52 8.05 9.50 -3.96
CA GLY A 52 8.79 8.24 -3.86
C GLY A 52 8.80 7.37 -5.11
N ALA A 53 8.14 7.77 -6.21
CA ALA A 53 7.92 6.92 -7.40
C ALA A 53 9.19 6.44 -8.12
N LEU A 54 10.34 7.06 -7.84
CA LEU A 54 11.65 6.68 -8.38
C LEU A 54 12.61 6.17 -7.30
N SER A 55 12.10 5.86 -6.10
CA SER A 55 12.89 5.37 -4.96
C SER A 55 13.77 4.17 -5.36
N PRO A 56 15.06 4.14 -5.00
CA PRO A 56 15.72 5.02 -4.04
C PRO A 56 16.39 6.25 -4.67
N THR A 57 16.15 6.50 -5.96
CA THR A 57 16.51 7.79 -6.56
C THR A 57 15.45 8.84 -6.22
N PHE A 58 15.86 10.09 -6.28
CA PHE A 58 15.10 11.25 -5.83
C PHE A 58 14.96 12.23 -7.00
N TRP A 59 13.77 12.79 -7.19
CA TRP A 59 13.47 13.68 -8.32
C TRP A 59 12.72 14.95 -7.93
N ALA A 60 12.03 14.95 -6.78
CA ALA A 60 11.27 16.10 -6.30
C ALA A 60 11.07 16.06 -4.78
N PHE A 61 10.78 17.23 -4.20
CA PHE A 61 10.29 17.38 -2.83
C PHE A 61 9.07 18.31 -2.78
N SER A 62 8.33 18.24 -1.68
CA SER A 62 7.23 19.16 -1.39
C SER A 62 7.60 20.18 -0.31
N ALA A 63 7.09 21.40 -0.45
CA ALA A 63 6.94 22.33 0.67
C ALA A 63 5.43 22.52 0.94
N HIS A 64 5.05 22.51 2.22
CA HIS A 64 3.66 22.62 2.63
C HIS A 64 3.32 24.07 3.02
N ARG A 65 2.20 24.58 2.52
CA ARG A 65 1.59 25.84 2.94
C ARG A 65 0.09 25.63 3.17
N ALA A 66 -0.57 26.60 3.80
CA ALA A 66 -2.00 26.53 4.13
C ALA A 66 -2.91 26.27 2.91
N SER A 67 -2.49 26.68 1.70
CA SER A 67 -3.24 26.49 0.45
C SER A 67 -2.88 25.21 -0.32
N GLY A 68 -2.09 24.30 0.26
CA GLY A 68 -1.70 23.03 -0.34
C GLY A 68 -0.20 22.90 -0.61
N PRO A 69 0.27 21.72 -1.04
CA PRO A 69 1.68 21.45 -1.29
C PRO A 69 2.17 22.11 -2.60
N ILE A 70 3.40 22.63 -2.58
CA ILE A 70 4.16 23.01 -3.77
C ILE A 70 5.19 21.92 -4.02
N ILE A 71 5.20 21.34 -5.21
CA ILE A 71 6.19 20.33 -5.60
C ILE A 71 7.32 21.01 -6.38
N TYR A 72 8.54 20.86 -5.88
CA TYR A 72 9.77 21.30 -6.54
C TYR A 72 10.41 20.09 -7.22
N SER A 73 10.33 20.04 -8.54
CA SER A 73 11.04 19.03 -9.35
C SER A 73 12.46 19.51 -9.66
N LEU A 74 13.40 18.57 -9.64
CA LEU A 74 14.77 18.78 -10.10
C LEU A 74 14.91 18.70 -11.63
N GLY A 75 13.89 18.22 -12.34
CA GLY A 75 13.93 17.94 -13.78
C GLY A 75 14.78 16.72 -14.17
N HIS A 76 15.49 16.12 -13.22
CA HIS A 76 16.28 14.90 -13.37
C HIS A 76 16.26 14.10 -12.07
N THR A 77 16.83 12.88 -12.10
CA THR A 77 17.00 12.07 -10.89
C THR A 77 18.38 12.28 -10.26
N ILE A 78 18.46 12.13 -8.94
CA ILE A 78 19.71 12.06 -8.16
C ILE A 78 19.64 10.87 -7.20
N ASN A 79 20.77 10.44 -6.64
CA ASN A 79 20.77 9.41 -5.61
C ASN A 79 20.12 9.93 -4.32
N GLY A 80 19.03 9.29 -3.88
CA GLY A 80 18.36 9.60 -2.62
C GLY A 80 19.03 8.96 -1.41
N THR A 81 19.88 7.95 -1.62
CA THR A 81 20.62 7.25 -0.56
C THR A 81 22.11 7.57 -0.61
N ARG A 82 22.73 7.75 0.56
CA ARG A 82 24.20 7.83 0.66
C ARG A 82 24.82 6.43 0.66
N SER A 83 26.05 6.31 0.18
CA SER A 83 26.81 5.05 0.25
C SER A 83 27.27 4.69 1.67
N GLY A 84 27.24 5.65 2.61
CA GLY A 84 27.58 5.47 4.02
C GLY A 84 26.42 5.77 4.98
N PRO A 85 26.62 5.50 6.28
CA PRO A 85 25.68 5.82 7.34
C PRO A 85 25.44 7.33 7.38
N SER A 86 24.18 7.75 7.35
CA SER A 86 23.80 9.18 7.43
C SER A 86 23.53 9.66 8.86
N ASP A 87 23.42 8.72 9.81
CA ASP A 87 23.31 8.96 11.25
C ASP A 87 23.92 7.75 12.00
N PHE A 88 24.02 7.84 13.33
CA PHE A 88 24.59 6.77 14.16
C PHE A 88 23.74 5.50 14.19
N LEU A 89 22.43 5.58 13.99
CA LEU A 89 21.56 4.40 13.96
C LEU A 89 21.83 3.55 12.72
N HIS A 90 22.29 4.15 11.62
CA HIS A 90 22.78 3.43 10.45
C HIS A 90 24.07 2.63 10.68
N LEU A 91 24.73 2.75 11.83
CA LEU A 91 25.85 1.87 12.20
C LEU A 91 25.38 0.51 12.73
N LEU A 92 24.09 0.39 13.10
CA LEU A 92 23.53 -0.89 13.51
C LEU A 92 23.46 -1.84 12.30
N PRO A 93 23.67 -3.15 12.49
CA PRO A 93 23.58 -4.10 11.39
C PRO A 93 22.18 -4.09 10.78
N SER A 94 22.07 -3.77 9.49
CA SER A 94 20.86 -3.94 8.72
C SER A 94 21.13 -4.72 7.44
N GLN A 95 20.15 -5.52 7.01
CA GLN A 95 20.18 -6.10 5.68
C GLN A 95 19.69 -5.05 4.68
N GLY A 96 20.64 -4.48 3.95
CA GLY A 96 20.37 -3.57 2.84
C GLY A 96 20.20 -4.31 1.51
N PRO A 97 19.85 -3.58 0.45
CA PRO A 97 19.74 -4.12 -0.90
C PRO A 97 21.06 -4.79 -1.34
N ALA A 98 20.95 -5.98 -1.94
CA ALA A 98 22.10 -6.67 -2.54
C ALA A 98 22.71 -5.86 -3.70
N ARG A 99 21.89 -5.06 -4.40
CA ARG A 99 22.32 -4.11 -5.43
C ARG A 99 22.73 -2.79 -4.77
N ARG A 100 24.02 -2.45 -4.88
CA ARG A 100 24.60 -1.21 -4.32
C ARG A 100 24.49 0.01 -5.25
N THR A 101 24.12 -0.19 -6.51
CA THR A 101 24.00 0.87 -7.51
C THR A 101 22.64 0.82 -8.19
N TRP A 102 21.97 1.97 -8.19
CA TRP A 102 20.74 2.18 -8.95
C TRP A 102 21.06 3.08 -10.14
N SER A 103 20.52 2.74 -11.31
CA SER A 103 20.64 3.59 -12.49
C SER A 103 19.86 4.88 -12.26
N ILE A 104 20.54 6.01 -12.41
CA ILE A 104 19.90 7.32 -12.53
C ILE A 104 19.09 7.28 -13.83
N ALA A 105 17.77 7.46 -13.71
CA ALA A 105 16.90 7.48 -14.87
C ALA A 105 16.98 8.85 -15.56
N GLU A 106 17.19 8.84 -16.87
CA GLU A 106 16.98 10.03 -17.70
C GLU A 106 15.47 10.25 -17.86
N LEU A 107 15.02 11.45 -17.49
CA LEU A 107 13.62 11.85 -17.58
C LEU A 107 13.44 12.75 -18.81
N ALA A 108 12.33 12.55 -19.53
CA ALA A 108 11.96 13.48 -20.58
C ALA A 108 11.66 14.87 -19.97
N PRO A 109 11.88 15.99 -20.70
CA PRO A 109 11.77 17.34 -20.14
C PRO A 109 10.46 17.65 -19.41
N LEU A 110 9.33 17.09 -19.87
CA LEU A 110 8.01 17.29 -19.29
C LEU A 110 7.52 16.12 -18.42
N ALA A 111 8.30 15.05 -18.27
CA ALA A 111 7.87 13.84 -17.55
C ALA A 111 7.46 14.14 -16.09
N CYS A 112 8.21 15.04 -15.42
CA CYS A 112 7.93 15.43 -14.05
C CYS A 112 6.62 16.21 -13.91
N SER A 113 6.39 17.22 -14.77
CA SER A 113 5.16 18.02 -14.74
C SER A 113 3.96 17.18 -15.11
N ASP A 114 4.09 16.33 -16.13
CA ASP A 114 3.03 15.43 -16.58
C ASP A 114 2.66 14.44 -15.48
N ALA A 115 3.65 13.89 -14.76
CA ALA A 115 3.41 12.98 -13.65
C ALA A 115 2.67 13.66 -12.49
N VAL A 116 3.03 14.89 -12.13
CA VAL A 116 2.32 15.66 -11.10
C VAL A 116 0.87 15.94 -11.52
N ALA A 117 0.66 16.41 -12.76
CA ALA A 117 -0.67 16.71 -13.27
C ALA A 117 -1.55 15.46 -13.34
N TRP A 118 -1.01 14.35 -13.85
CA TRP A 118 -1.71 13.07 -13.91
C TRP A 118 -2.08 12.55 -12.51
N TRP A 119 -1.14 12.61 -11.57
CA TRP A 119 -1.38 12.16 -10.19
C TRP A 119 -2.46 12.99 -9.51
N ALA A 120 -2.42 14.32 -9.67
CA ALA A 120 -3.44 15.21 -9.13
C ALA A 120 -4.83 14.90 -9.71
N ALA A 121 -4.95 14.67 -11.02
CA ALA A 121 -6.21 14.30 -11.65
C ALA A 121 -6.77 12.97 -11.12
N ARG A 122 -5.90 11.96 -10.91
CA ARG A 122 -6.31 10.67 -10.31
C ARG A 122 -6.69 10.79 -8.84
N LEU A 123 -6.03 11.65 -8.08
CA LEU A 123 -6.44 11.95 -6.71
C LEU A 123 -7.82 12.63 -6.67
N ASP A 124 -8.10 13.55 -7.60
CA ASP A 124 -9.42 14.19 -7.70
C ASP A 124 -10.54 13.17 -7.95
N GLU A 125 -10.34 12.25 -8.91
CA GLU A 125 -11.28 11.15 -9.18
C GLU A 125 -11.44 10.19 -7.98
N LEU A 126 -10.33 9.87 -7.31
CA LEU A 126 -10.36 9.07 -6.10
C LEU A 126 -11.17 9.78 -5.01
N PHE A 127 -10.93 11.06 -4.76
CA PHE A 127 -11.66 11.84 -3.76
C PHE A 127 -13.13 11.98 -4.11
N GLY A 128 -13.47 12.19 -5.38
CA GLY A 128 -14.85 12.13 -5.85
C GLY A 128 -15.51 10.78 -5.52
N THR A 129 -14.77 9.69 -5.67
CA THR A 129 -15.26 8.34 -5.34
C THR A 129 -15.44 8.10 -3.86
N VAL A 130 -14.43 8.44 -3.03
CA VAL A 130 -14.46 8.16 -1.60
C VAL A 130 -15.28 9.16 -0.80
N SER A 131 -15.64 10.32 -1.38
CA SER A 131 -16.52 11.31 -0.75
C SER A 131 -18.00 11.15 -1.14
N ASP A 132 -18.30 10.31 -2.13
CA ASP A 132 -19.67 10.05 -2.56
C ASP A 132 -20.44 9.27 -1.49
N LEU A 133 -21.40 9.94 -0.85
CA LEU A 133 -22.21 9.37 0.22
C LEU A 133 -23.08 8.19 -0.25
N ALA A 134 -23.47 8.15 -1.53
CA ALA A 134 -24.28 7.08 -2.08
C ALA A 134 -23.52 5.73 -2.11
N VAL A 135 -22.19 5.77 -2.19
CA VAL A 135 -21.33 4.57 -2.10
C VAL A 135 -21.43 3.89 -0.74
N PHE A 136 -21.73 4.67 0.30
CA PHE A 136 -21.79 4.20 1.68
C PHE A 136 -23.22 4.03 2.19
N ALA A 137 -24.22 4.03 1.30
CA ALA A 137 -25.60 3.73 1.62
C ALA A 137 -25.85 2.22 1.71
N ASP A 138 -26.73 1.81 2.61
CA ASP A 138 -27.11 0.41 2.79
C ASP A 138 -28.09 -0.11 1.73
N SER A 139 -28.48 -1.38 1.83
CA SER A 139 -29.45 -1.98 0.90
C SER A 139 -30.82 -1.28 0.92
N ASN A 140 -31.12 -0.50 1.96
CA ASN A 140 -32.31 0.31 2.11
C ASN A 140 -32.06 1.78 1.71
N GLY A 141 -30.89 2.11 1.18
CA GLY A 141 -30.49 3.47 0.81
C GLY A 141 -30.06 4.34 1.98
N ILE A 142 -29.83 3.79 3.18
CA ILE A 142 -29.47 4.55 4.37
C ILE A 142 -27.94 4.71 4.44
N TYR A 143 -27.47 5.95 4.37
CA TYR A 143 -26.06 6.28 4.51
C TYR A 143 -25.46 5.77 5.84
N SER A 144 -24.27 5.17 5.77
CA SER A 144 -23.50 4.69 6.92
C SER A 144 -22.25 5.55 7.18
N PRO A 145 -22.33 6.52 8.12
CA PRO A 145 -21.19 7.36 8.49
C PRO A 145 -19.97 6.56 8.98
N ARG A 146 -20.22 5.42 9.65
CA ARG A 146 -19.19 4.52 10.16
C ARG A 146 -18.37 3.89 9.03
N LYS A 147 -19.05 3.31 8.04
CA LYS A 147 -18.36 2.68 6.89
C LYS A 147 -17.58 3.72 6.09
N HIS A 148 -18.17 4.91 5.89
CA HIS A 148 -17.49 6.00 5.19
C HIS A 148 -16.20 6.42 5.92
N LEU A 149 -16.26 6.67 7.24
CA LEU A 149 -15.06 6.99 8.02
C LEU A 149 -13.99 5.89 7.94
N GLN A 150 -14.41 4.62 8.07
CA GLN A 150 -13.50 3.47 7.98
C GLN A 150 -12.82 3.40 6.61
N ALA A 151 -13.54 3.69 5.53
CA ALA A 151 -12.96 3.77 4.19
C ALA A 151 -11.92 4.89 4.11
N LEU A 152 -12.27 6.13 4.48
CA LEU A 152 -11.34 7.28 4.46
C LEU A 152 -10.05 6.98 5.25
N LEU A 153 -10.17 6.41 6.44
CA LEU A 153 -9.02 5.99 7.26
C LEU A 153 -8.19 4.92 6.56
N THR A 154 -8.83 3.91 5.98
CA THR A 154 -8.13 2.80 5.31
C THR A 154 -7.37 3.31 4.09
N VAL A 155 -7.95 4.24 3.34
CA VAL A 155 -7.34 4.91 2.20
C VAL A 155 -6.12 5.72 2.61
N GLU A 156 -6.25 6.60 3.61
CA GLU A 156 -5.12 7.40 4.10
C GLU A 156 -3.97 6.48 4.57
N GLN A 157 -4.29 5.43 5.33
CA GLN A 157 -3.30 4.47 5.82
C GLN A 157 -2.62 3.69 4.69
N PHE A 158 -3.32 3.42 3.57
CA PHE A 158 -2.70 2.78 2.40
C PHE A 158 -1.58 3.66 1.83
N PHE A 159 -1.88 4.95 1.58
CA PHE A 159 -0.89 5.92 1.10
C PHE A 159 0.28 6.09 2.07
N ARG A 160 0.03 6.17 3.39
CA ARG A 160 1.09 6.28 4.41
C ARG A 160 2.03 5.08 4.37
N ARG A 161 1.49 3.85 4.36
CA ARG A 161 2.30 2.64 4.38
C ARG A 161 3.12 2.46 3.11
N VAL A 162 2.54 2.76 1.94
CA VAL A 162 3.29 2.77 0.68
C VAL A 162 4.40 3.81 0.76
N SER A 163 4.13 5.04 1.20
CA SER A 163 5.18 6.06 1.40
C SER A 163 6.29 5.56 2.32
N SER A 164 5.95 4.92 3.45
CA SER A 164 6.93 4.36 4.38
C SER A 164 7.79 3.26 3.77
N ILE A 165 7.22 2.41 2.89
CA ILE A 165 7.99 1.43 2.12
C ILE A 165 9.01 2.16 1.24
N LEU A 166 8.58 3.18 0.50
CA LEU A 166 9.42 3.90 -0.45
C LEU A 166 10.53 4.73 0.21
N THR A 167 10.32 5.19 1.45
CA THR A 167 11.30 5.99 2.21
C THR A 167 12.24 5.15 3.09
N SER A 168 12.05 3.83 3.16
CA SER A 168 12.86 2.95 4.01
C SER A 168 13.72 1.94 3.22
N PRO A 169 14.47 2.35 2.16
CA PRO A 169 15.17 1.41 1.27
C PRO A 169 16.34 0.65 1.92
N ARG A 170 16.66 0.91 3.20
CA ARG A 170 17.76 0.26 3.94
C ARG A 170 17.28 -0.75 4.98
N ASP A 171 15.97 -0.87 5.19
CA ASP A 171 15.37 -1.75 6.18
C ASP A 171 14.38 -2.71 5.51
N VAL A 172 14.93 -3.80 4.97
CA VAL A 172 14.16 -4.85 4.28
C VAL A 172 13.15 -5.52 5.22
N HIS A 173 13.46 -5.63 6.51
CA HIS A 173 12.56 -6.25 7.47
C HIS A 173 11.34 -5.36 7.73
N ALA A 174 11.56 -4.06 8.00
CA ALA A 174 10.46 -3.12 8.16
C ALA A 174 9.62 -3.01 6.88
N GLN A 175 10.26 -2.92 5.70
CA GLN A 175 9.53 -2.90 4.43
C GLN A 175 8.67 -4.15 4.22
N ARG A 176 9.15 -5.33 4.64
CA ARG A 176 8.38 -6.57 4.53
C ARG A 176 7.16 -6.59 5.46
N VAL A 177 7.31 -6.14 6.71
CA VAL A 177 6.17 -6.01 7.64
C VAL A 177 5.16 -4.99 7.11
N LEU A 178 5.64 -3.87 6.56
CA LEU A 178 4.79 -2.86 5.91
C LEU A 178 4.06 -3.43 4.69
N LEU A 179 4.73 -4.24 3.85
CA LEU A 179 4.10 -4.94 2.73
C LEU A 179 2.92 -5.78 3.20
N PHE A 180 3.10 -6.60 4.24
CA PHE A 180 2.00 -7.42 4.75
C PHE A 180 0.81 -6.57 5.22
N THR A 181 1.11 -5.47 5.89
CA THR A 181 0.10 -4.51 6.35
C THR A 181 -0.60 -3.81 5.17
N VAL A 182 0.12 -3.57 4.07
CA VAL A 182 -0.45 -3.06 2.82
C VAL A 182 -1.35 -4.10 2.16
N LEU A 183 -0.91 -5.36 2.04
CA LEU A 183 -1.69 -6.45 1.46
C LEU A 183 -3.01 -6.66 2.21
N ASP A 184 -3.01 -6.58 3.54
CA ASP A 184 -4.22 -6.64 4.37
C ASP A 184 -5.18 -5.48 4.07
N THR A 185 -4.64 -4.29 3.85
CA THR A 185 -5.45 -3.12 3.47
C THR A 185 -6.01 -3.28 2.06
N VAL A 186 -5.21 -3.74 1.09
CA VAL A 186 -5.67 -3.98 -0.28
C VAL A 186 -6.72 -5.09 -0.30
N GLU A 187 -6.57 -6.15 0.49
CA GLU A 187 -7.57 -7.20 0.64
C GLU A 187 -8.92 -6.63 1.11
N ARG A 188 -8.92 -5.74 2.10
CA ARG A 188 -10.12 -5.05 2.58
C ARG A 188 -10.72 -4.07 1.56
N LEU A 189 -9.89 -3.36 0.80
CA LEU A 189 -10.33 -2.38 -0.19
C LEU A 189 -10.81 -3.02 -1.50
N SER A 190 -10.29 -4.20 -1.85
CA SER A 190 -10.52 -4.86 -3.13
C SER A 190 -11.35 -6.15 -3.04
N GLY A 191 -11.58 -6.67 -1.83
CA GLY A 191 -12.19 -7.97 -1.60
C GLY A 191 -11.40 -9.15 -2.16
N ARG A 192 -10.13 -8.95 -2.53
CA ARG A 192 -9.25 -10.00 -3.09
C ARG A 192 -8.31 -10.51 -2.02
N ASP A 193 -8.24 -11.82 -1.87
CA ASP A 193 -7.35 -12.41 -0.89
C ASP A 193 -5.87 -12.19 -1.22
N ILE A 194 -5.02 -12.24 -0.20
CA ILE A 194 -3.57 -12.03 -0.33
C ILE A 194 -2.93 -13.04 -1.30
N GLY A 195 -3.42 -14.28 -1.33
CA GLY A 195 -2.91 -15.29 -2.26
C GLY A 195 -3.14 -14.86 -3.71
N ARG A 196 -4.29 -14.27 -4.02
CA ARG A 196 -4.54 -13.68 -5.33
C ARG A 196 -3.66 -12.46 -5.60
N LEU A 197 -3.48 -11.58 -4.62
CA LEU A 197 -2.61 -10.41 -4.78
C LEU A 197 -1.18 -10.84 -5.12
N CYS A 198 -0.60 -11.77 -4.36
CA CYS A 198 0.76 -12.25 -4.57
C CYS A 198 0.93 -13.27 -5.72
N HIS A 199 -0.09 -13.45 -6.57
CA HIS A 199 -0.02 -14.34 -7.72
C HIS A 199 0.64 -13.64 -8.90
N LEU A 200 1.74 -14.17 -9.45
CA LEU A 200 2.53 -13.48 -10.49
C LEU A 200 1.68 -13.08 -11.73
N PRO A 201 0.89 -13.99 -12.36
CA PRO A 201 0.00 -13.61 -13.45
C PRO A 201 -1.04 -12.53 -13.11
N PHE A 202 -1.38 -12.34 -11.84
CA PHE A 202 -2.26 -11.25 -11.42
C PHE A 202 -1.49 -9.92 -11.37
N ALA A 203 -0.30 -9.91 -10.77
CA ALA A 203 0.56 -8.73 -10.74
C ALA A 203 0.98 -8.27 -12.15
N GLU A 204 1.32 -9.20 -13.04
CA GLU A 204 1.66 -8.91 -14.44
C GLU A 204 0.50 -8.28 -15.20
N ARG A 205 -0.72 -8.82 -15.06
CA ARG A 205 -1.91 -8.19 -15.66
C ARG A 205 -2.11 -6.77 -15.14
N LYS A 206 -1.91 -6.55 -13.84
CA LYS A 206 -2.02 -5.21 -13.27
C LYS A 206 -0.98 -4.24 -13.78
N LEU A 207 0.26 -4.69 -13.94
CA LEU A 207 1.29 -3.88 -14.59
C LEU A 207 0.93 -3.58 -16.05
N ASN A 208 0.45 -4.57 -16.81
CA ASN A 208 0.05 -4.37 -18.21
C ASN A 208 -1.12 -3.39 -18.34
N ASP A 209 -2.15 -3.52 -17.48
CA ASP A 209 -3.29 -2.59 -17.45
C ASP A 209 -2.81 -1.15 -17.20
N LEU A 210 -1.82 -0.98 -16.31
CA LEU A 210 -1.22 0.32 -16.02
C LEU A 210 -0.37 0.86 -17.17
N GLU A 211 0.42 0.01 -17.83
CA GLU A 211 1.19 0.39 -19.03
C GLU A 211 0.31 0.86 -20.18
N LEU A 212 -0.91 0.31 -20.29
CA LEU A 212 -1.89 0.74 -21.29
C LEU A 212 -2.63 2.03 -20.91
N SER A 213 -2.78 2.29 -19.61
CA SER A 213 -3.61 3.39 -19.09
C SER A 213 -2.82 4.65 -18.75
N ILE A 214 -1.52 4.52 -18.43
CA ILE A 214 -0.66 5.64 -18.06
C ILE A 214 0.08 6.17 -19.29
N PRO A 215 -0.03 7.46 -19.62
CA PRO A 215 0.67 8.05 -20.77
C PRO A 215 2.19 7.81 -20.73
N PRO A 216 2.87 7.70 -21.88
CA PRO A 216 4.31 7.40 -21.92
C PRO A 216 5.19 8.38 -21.13
N SER A 217 4.90 9.69 -21.16
CA SER A 217 5.67 10.68 -20.41
C SER A 217 5.59 10.47 -18.90
N VAL A 218 4.39 10.17 -18.40
CA VAL A 218 4.10 9.85 -17.00
C VAL A 218 4.70 8.50 -16.59
N SER A 219 4.65 7.53 -17.49
CA SER A 219 5.13 6.16 -17.25
C SER A 219 6.60 6.10 -16.86
N SER A 220 7.43 7.00 -17.41
CA SER A 220 8.86 7.09 -17.08
C SER A 220 9.12 7.42 -15.61
N VAL A 221 8.18 8.11 -14.94
CA VAL A 221 8.25 8.45 -13.53
C VAL A 221 7.53 7.42 -12.66
N LEU A 222 6.31 7.00 -13.06
CA LEU A 222 5.44 6.24 -12.17
C LEU A 222 5.59 4.71 -12.26
N LEU A 223 5.95 4.14 -13.41
CA LEU A 223 6.00 2.69 -13.57
C LEU A 223 7.28 1.96 -13.14
N PRO A 224 8.47 2.59 -12.97
CA PRO A 224 9.69 1.85 -12.65
C PRO A 224 9.58 0.95 -11.41
N LEU A 225 8.92 1.40 -10.35
CA LEU A 225 8.74 0.60 -9.13
C LEU A 225 7.76 -0.55 -9.32
N ALA A 226 6.67 -0.34 -10.06
CA ALA A 226 5.71 -1.37 -10.39
C ALA A 226 6.38 -2.51 -11.20
N LYS A 227 7.26 -2.14 -12.15
CA LYS A 227 8.07 -3.10 -12.92
C LYS A 227 9.02 -3.89 -12.02
N ARG A 228 9.73 -3.21 -11.12
CA ARG A 228 10.61 -3.84 -10.13
C ARG A 228 9.85 -4.79 -9.19
N ALA A 229 8.65 -4.41 -8.75
CA ALA A 229 7.80 -5.24 -7.91
C ALA A 229 7.42 -6.57 -8.57
N VAL A 230 7.01 -6.52 -9.85
CA VAL A 230 6.66 -7.71 -10.63
C VAL A 230 7.89 -8.59 -10.88
N ALA A 231 9.04 -7.97 -11.20
CA ALA A 231 10.30 -8.69 -11.35
C ALA A 231 10.71 -9.39 -10.04
N ALA A 232 10.59 -8.71 -8.90
CA ALA A 232 10.85 -9.27 -7.58
C ALA A 232 9.91 -10.42 -7.22
N LEU A 233 8.64 -10.34 -7.60
CA LEU A 233 7.71 -11.45 -7.40
C LEU A 233 8.08 -12.67 -8.27
N ARG A 234 8.59 -12.44 -9.49
CA ARG A 234 9.12 -13.50 -10.36
C ARG A 234 10.40 -14.12 -9.79
N GLU A 235 11.34 -13.31 -9.29
CA GLU A 235 12.54 -13.82 -8.62
C GLU A 235 12.18 -14.69 -7.40
N LEU A 236 11.18 -14.30 -6.61
CA LEU A 236 10.68 -15.10 -5.50
C LEU A 236 10.14 -16.46 -6.00
N GLN A 237 9.39 -16.45 -7.10
CA GLN A 237 8.89 -17.68 -7.71
C GLN A 237 10.02 -18.61 -8.18
N ASP A 238 11.11 -18.04 -8.70
CA ASP A 238 12.25 -18.80 -9.22
C ASP A 238 13.08 -19.45 -8.11
N GLY A 239 13.00 -18.96 -6.86
CA GLY A 239 13.64 -19.55 -5.68
C GLY A 239 13.13 -20.93 -5.27
N PHE A 240 12.07 -21.45 -5.90
CA PHE A 240 11.56 -22.80 -5.65
C PHE A 240 12.33 -23.88 -6.43
N PHE A 241 12.91 -24.83 -5.68
CA PHE A 241 13.56 -26.03 -6.20
C PHE A 241 12.53 -27.15 -6.40
N MET A 242 11.69 -27.03 -7.43
CA MET A 242 10.77 -28.11 -7.80
C MET A 242 11.52 -29.25 -8.50
N HIS A 243 12.27 -30.03 -7.75
CA HIS A 243 12.75 -31.34 -8.19
C HIS A 243 11.89 -32.44 -7.58
N ARG A 244 11.62 -33.46 -8.41
CA ARG A 244 10.76 -34.62 -8.16
C ARG A 244 11.25 -35.43 -6.95
N SER A 245 10.96 -34.97 -5.74
CA SER A 245 11.15 -35.77 -4.53
C SER A 245 9.87 -36.58 -4.28
N PRO A 246 9.95 -37.91 -4.13
CA PRO A 246 8.79 -38.75 -3.84
C PRO A 246 8.15 -38.44 -2.48
N ALA A 247 8.83 -37.69 -1.60
CA ALA A 247 8.32 -37.27 -0.30
C ALA A 247 7.46 -35.98 -0.34
N SER A 248 7.36 -35.29 -1.48
CA SER A 248 6.75 -33.95 -1.57
C SER A 248 5.43 -33.91 -2.35
N ALA A 249 4.62 -34.98 -2.30
CA ALA A 249 3.39 -35.12 -3.08
C ALA A 249 2.40 -33.94 -2.96
N GLN A 250 2.42 -33.18 -1.87
CA GLN A 250 1.53 -32.01 -1.68
C GLN A 250 2.01 -30.71 -2.37
N ILE A 251 3.32 -30.54 -2.62
CA ILE A 251 3.88 -29.34 -3.27
C ILE A 251 4.42 -29.64 -4.67
N ALA A 252 4.84 -30.88 -4.94
CA ALA A 252 5.28 -31.32 -6.26
C ALA A 252 4.19 -31.16 -7.36
N GLY A 253 2.92 -30.99 -6.97
CA GLY A 253 1.81 -30.70 -7.89
C GLY A 253 1.37 -29.23 -7.95
N LEU A 254 1.95 -28.32 -7.16
CA LEU A 254 1.61 -26.90 -7.19
C LEU A 254 2.39 -26.19 -8.30
N ALA A 255 1.70 -25.33 -9.04
CA ALA A 255 2.37 -24.38 -9.92
C ALA A 255 3.22 -23.39 -9.10
N LYS A 256 4.38 -22.98 -9.63
CA LYS A 256 5.36 -22.15 -8.89
C LYS A 256 4.78 -20.80 -8.44
N ASP A 257 3.92 -20.19 -9.26
CA ASP A 257 3.22 -18.95 -8.94
C ASP A 257 2.28 -19.11 -7.73
N VAL A 258 1.55 -20.23 -7.64
CA VAL A 258 0.72 -20.57 -6.49
C VAL A 258 1.58 -20.83 -5.26
N ALA A 259 2.71 -21.52 -5.40
CA ALA A 259 3.65 -21.77 -4.32
C ALA A 259 4.24 -20.45 -3.77
N ALA A 260 4.67 -19.54 -4.64
CA ALA A 260 5.17 -18.22 -4.27
C ALA A 260 4.13 -17.38 -3.53
N ALA A 261 2.90 -17.32 -4.04
CA ALA A 261 1.82 -16.61 -3.38
C ALA A 261 1.53 -17.15 -1.96
N ARG A 262 1.51 -18.47 -1.80
CA ARG A 262 1.35 -19.13 -0.49
C ARG A 262 2.54 -18.87 0.42
N TYR A 263 3.74 -18.83 -0.13
CA TYR A 263 4.96 -18.55 0.62
C TYR A 263 4.97 -17.13 1.19
N VAL A 264 4.54 -16.12 0.43
CA VAL A 264 4.36 -14.77 0.98
C VAL A 264 3.37 -14.76 2.15
N LYS A 265 2.30 -15.56 2.07
CA LYS A 265 1.34 -15.72 3.19
C LYS A 265 1.96 -16.42 4.40
N VAL A 266 2.83 -17.41 4.20
CA VAL A 266 3.61 -18.04 5.28
C VAL A 266 4.51 -17.00 5.96
N LEU A 267 5.24 -16.20 5.19
CA LEU A 267 6.13 -15.14 5.71
C LEU A 267 5.33 -14.07 6.48
N ARG A 268 4.13 -13.72 6.00
CA ARG A 268 3.21 -12.86 6.75
C ARG A 268 2.86 -13.46 8.10
N ASN A 269 2.41 -14.71 8.11
CA ASN A 269 1.96 -15.37 9.34
C ASN A 269 3.11 -15.57 10.34
N ALA A 270 4.35 -15.70 9.85
CA ALA A 270 5.55 -15.79 10.68
C ALA A 270 5.79 -14.54 11.54
N THR A 271 5.16 -13.39 11.24
CA THR A 271 5.18 -12.22 12.14
C THR A 271 4.55 -12.50 13.51
N HIS A 272 3.73 -13.55 13.61
CA HIS A 272 3.17 -14.06 14.86
C HIS A 272 3.86 -15.33 15.37
N GLY A 273 4.98 -15.74 14.75
CA GLY A 273 5.70 -16.98 14.99
C GLY A 273 5.48 -18.03 13.89
N HIS A 274 6.47 -18.90 13.68
CA HIS A 274 6.34 -20.04 12.77
C HIS A 274 5.57 -21.17 13.45
N GLY A 275 4.25 -21.25 13.21
CA GLY A 275 3.41 -22.34 13.68
C GLY A 275 1.97 -22.18 13.19
N ALA A 276 1.35 -23.25 12.73
CA ALA A 276 -0.07 -23.25 12.37
C ALA A 276 -0.90 -23.96 13.45
N LYS A 277 -2.15 -23.53 13.65
CA LYS A 277 -3.09 -24.15 14.61
C LYS A 277 -3.60 -25.54 14.19
N SER A 278 -3.28 -25.98 12.96
CA SER A 278 -3.75 -27.26 12.40
C SER A 278 -2.60 -28.01 11.74
N ALA A 279 -2.51 -29.31 12.01
CA ALA A 279 -1.43 -30.20 11.52
C ALA A 279 -1.27 -30.14 9.99
N HIS A 280 -2.37 -30.13 9.24
CA HIS A 280 -2.34 -30.05 7.78
C HIS A 280 -1.74 -28.72 7.25
N LEU A 281 -2.02 -27.60 7.93
CA LEU A 281 -1.43 -26.31 7.55
C LEU A 281 0.05 -26.23 7.94
N THR A 282 0.45 -26.93 9.00
CA THR A 282 1.85 -27.06 9.42
C THR A 282 2.66 -27.83 8.38
N ASP A 283 2.15 -28.96 7.87
CA ASP A 283 2.84 -29.76 6.85
C ASP A 283 3.03 -28.99 5.54
N GLN A 284 2.00 -28.28 5.08
CA GLN A 284 2.10 -27.43 3.90
C GLN A 284 3.09 -26.27 4.09
N THR A 285 3.10 -25.66 5.27
CA THR A 285 4.03 -24.57 5.60
C THR A 285 5.47 -25.08 5.62
N ASN A 286 5.72 -26.22 6.27
CA ASN A 286 7.03 -26.85 6.33
C ASN A 286 7.53 -27.24 4.94
N ALA A 287 6.65 -27.80 4.11
CA ALA A 287 7.01 -28.15 2.75
C ALA A 287 7.34 -26.89 1.91
N LEU A 288 6.60 -25.78 2.04
CA LEU A 288 6.93 -24.54 1.34
C LEU A 288 8.29 -23.99 1.77
N LEU A 289 8.58 -24.00 3.08
CA LEU A 289 9.87 -23.58 3.64
C LEU A 289 11.02 -24.49 3.19
N ALA A 290 10.79 -25.80 3.11
CA ALA A 290 11.82 -26.77 2.72
C ALA A 290 12.14 -26.74 1.20
N HIS A 291 11.23 -26.21 0.37
CA HIS A 291 11.37 -26.22 -1.08
C HIS A 291 11.72 -24.87 -1.71
N HIS A 292 11.99 -23.84 -0.89
CA HIS A 292 12.44 -22.52 -1.32
C HIS A 292 13.85 -22.22 -0.79
N ASP A 293 14.66 -21.50 -1.55
CA ASP A 293 16.02 -21.06 -1.16
C ASP A 293 16.09 -20.07 0.02
N GLY A 294 14.95 -19.61 0.55
CA GLY A 294 14.88 -18.59 1.59
C GLY A 294 15.21 -17.16 1.15
N ASN A 295 15.63 -16.94 -0.10
CA ASN A 295 15.94 -15.62 -0.61
C ASN A 295 14.64 -14.85 -0.92
N ILE A 296 14.44 -13.73 -0.23
CA ILE A 296 13.27 -12.87 -0.45
C ILE A 296 13.76 -11.59 -1.15
N PRO A 297 13.37 -11.36 -2.41
CA PRO A 297 13.83 -10.20 -3.16
C PRO A 297 13.53 -8.88 -2.44
N HIS A 298 14.53 -7.99 -2.43
CA HIS A 298 14.48 -6.68 -1.78
C HIS A 298 13.29 -5.84 -2.25
N ASP A 299 12.94 -5.94 -3.54
CA ASP A 299 11.93 -5.10 -4.18
C ASP A 299 10.51 -5.68 -4.08
N LEU A 300 10.32 -6.83 -3.43
CA LEU A 300 9.00 -7.43 -3.21
C LEU A 300 8.00 -6.48 -2.50
N PRO A 301 8.40 -5.66 -1.50
CA PRO A 301 7.54 -4.66 -0.88
C PRO A 301 6.96 -3.62 -1.85
N LEU A 302 7.60 -3.39 -3.00
CA LEU A 302 7.09 -2.47 -4.02
C LEU A 302 5.77 -2.94 -4.65
N LEU A 303 5.33 -4.18 -4.41
CA LEU A 303 3.98 -4.64 -4.76
C LEU A 303 2.90 -3.73 -4.14
N GLY A 304 3.16 -3.16 -2.96
CA GLY A 304 2.25 -2.19 -2.37
C GLY A 304 2.03 -0.95 -3.25
N TYR A 305 3.10 -0.48 -3.90
CA TYR A 305 3.03 0.65 -4.83
C TYR A 305 2.33 0.26 -6.15
N LEU A 306 2.56 -0.95 -6.68
CA LEU A 306 1.83 -1.46 -7.84
C LEU A 306 0.31 -1.41 -7.61
N TYR A 307 -0.17 -1.91 -6.47
CA TYR A 307 -1.61 -1.91 -6.18
C TYR A 307 -2.14 -0.52 -5.86
N LEU A 308 -1.34 0.36 -5.27
CA LEU A 308 -1.74 1.77 -5.10
C LEU A 308 -1.96 2.42 -6.46
N LEU A 309 -1.05 2.21 -7.41
CA LEU A 309 -1.13 2.78 -8.74
C LEU A 309 -2.33 2.21 -9.51
N ASP A 310 -2.59 0.90 -9.45
CA ASP A 310 -3.81 0.29 -10.03
C ASP A 310 -5.08 0.88 -9.42
N TRP A 311 -5.06 1.14 -8.11
CA TRP A 311 -6.20 1.65 -7.38
C TRP A 311 -6.53 3.11 -7.72
N ILE A 312 -5.54 4.00 -7.75
CA ILE A 312 -5.76 5.41 -8.13
C ILE A 312 -6.04 5.58 -9.62
N THR A 313 -5.59 4.64 -10.47
CA THR A 313 -5.89 4.69 -11.92
C THR A 313 -7.33 4.28 -12.20
N HIS A 314 -7.92 3.42 -11.35
CA HIS A 314 -9.24 2.85 -11.57
C HIS A 314 -10.14 2.93 -10.32
N PRO A 315 -10.35 4.10 -9.70
CA PRO A 315 -11.01 4.22 -8.40
C PRO A 315 -12.44 3.66 -8.42
N ASP A 316 -13.17 3.83 -9.52
CA ASP A 316 -14.54 3.34 -9.68
C ASP A 316 -14.67 1.82 -9.60
N GLY A 317 -13.64 1.08 -10.06
CA GLY A 317 -13.61 -0.38 -10.02
C GLY A 317 -13.67 -0.96 -8.60
N TYR A 318 -13.42 -0.11 -7.60
CA TYR A 318 -13.37 -0.48 -6.19
C TYR A 318 -14.60 -0.07 -5.39
N ARG A 319 -15.50 0.75 -5.97
CA ARG A 319 -16.72 1.25 -5.30
C ARG A 319 -17.55 0.15 -4.65
N ARG A 320 -17.71 -0.97 -5.37
CA ARG A 320 -18.49 -2.14 -4.92
C ARG A 320 -17.96 -2.81 -3.65
N PHE A 321 -16.72 -2.55 -3.25
CA PHE A 321 -16.10 -3.19 -2.09
C PHE A 321 -16.24 -2.36 -0.81
N PHE A 322 -16.44 -1.04 -0.90
CA PHE A 322 -16.67 -0.19 0.27
C PHE A 322 -17.93 -0.60 1.06
N TYR A 323 -18.92 -1.19 0.39
CA TYR A 323 -20.12 -1.66 1.04
C TYR A 323 -20.07 -3.13 1.50
N LYS A 324 -19.30 -3.98 0.78
CA LYS A 324 -19.21 -5.43 1.00
C LYS A 324 -18.29 -5.86 2.16
N SER A 325 -17.54 -4.93 2.76
CA SER A 325 -16.71 -5.23 3.93
C SER A 325 -17.59 -5.30 5.18
N SER A 326 -18.20 -6.48 5.39
CA SER A 326 -18.88 -6.92 6.60
C SER A 326 -18.00 -7.90 7.37
#